data_AF-A0A0K0DGB4-F1
#
_entry.id   AF-A0A0K0DGB4-F1
#
_cell.length_a   1.000
_cell.length_b   1.000
_cell.length_c   1.000
_cell.angle_alpha   90.00
_cell.angle_beta   90.00
_cell.angle_gamma   90.00
#
_symmetry.space_group_name_H-M   'P 1'
#
loop_
_entity.id
_entity.type
_entity.pdbx_description
1 polymer ?
#
loop_
_entity_poly.entity_id
_entity_poly.type
_entity_poly.pdbx_seq_one_letter_code
_entity_poly.pdbx_strand_id
1 'polypeptide(L)'
;MFWNLNICYSFLFTASSGIGKNSDDDPGEDVADSLKRICAEVREDRSRVRRCIQRPTGVKNCLFIAVQDADVVDLAERMVAYAQSSRQCRYLQRVLPVEETAEVDLKKLNDMILKCVSRHLKAREDGSMPSYSMEFRARNNDSVKKTDALEMLGTAVNLIAPTAKVDLNGADVTITVLLLRKTLMVGAAPNYYGKRKYIMRPEEEKFDAVEVDQKNINVESVLKEVTSLDK
;
A
#
# COMPACT_ATOMS: atom_id res chain seq x y z
N MET A 1 9.75 -29.66 4.45
CA MET A 1 10.66 -29.54 3.29
C MET A 1 11.22 -28.15 3.28
N PHE A 2 12.55 -28.05 3.38
CA PHE A 2 13.32 -26.82 3.22
C PHE A 2 13.06 -26.24 1.82
N TRP A 3 12.73 -24.97 1.72
CA TRP A 3 12.69 -24.28 0.43
C TRP A 3 13.74 -23.18 0.41
N ASN A 4 14.97 -23.62 0.15
CA ASN A 4 15.94 -22.85 -0.62
C ASN A 4 15.48 -22.80 -2.09
N LEU A 5 16.06 -21.87 -2.85
CA LEU A 5 16.10 -21.79 -4.32
C LEU A 5 14.96 -21.01 -5.03
N ASN A 6 15.33 -19.78 -5.41
CA ASN A 6 15.39 -19.25 -6.79
C ASN A 6 14.10 -18.95 -7.61
N ILE A 7 14.19 -17.79 -8.29
CA ILE A 7 13.68 -17.44 -9.64
C ILE A 7 12.28 -16.76 -9.80
N CYS A 8 12.38 -15.48 -10.21
CA CYS A 8 11.65 -14.69 -11.26
C CYS A 8 10.24 -14.07 -11.11
N TYR A 9 10.25 -12.73 -10.90
CA TYR A 9 9.62 -11.54 -11.58
C TYR A 9 8.18 -11.57 -12.13
N SER A 10 7.35 -10.55 -11.86
CA SER A 10 7.36 -9.21 -12.52
C SER A 10 6.64 -8.10 -11.71
N PHE A 11 7.15 -6.86 -11.71
CA PHE A 11 6.32 -5.63 -11.73
C PHE A 11 7.12 -4.43 -12.28
N LEU A 12 6.55 -3.73 -13.27
CA LEU A 12 7.10 -2.52 -13.91
C LEU A 12 7.09 -1.32 -12.95
N PHE A 13 8.22 -0.63 -12.84
CA PHE A 13 8.28 0.78 -12.46
C PHE A 13 9.03 1.54 -13.55
N THR A 14 8.31 2.36 -14.32
CA THR A 14 8.89 3.27 -15.31
C THR A 14 9.48 4.45 -14.55
N ALA A 15 10.77 4.42 -14.27
CA ALA A 15 11.53 5.62 -13.93
C ALA A 15 12.05 6.23 -15.24
N SER A 16 11.48 7.37 -15.61
CA SER A 16 12.03 8.25 -16.64
C SER A 16 13.32 8.86 -16.11
N SER A 17 14.45 8.53 -16.74
CA SER A 17 15.69 9.30 -16.68
C SER A 17 16.44 8.99 -17.98
N GLY A 18 16.49 9.99 -18.86
CA GLY A 18 17.01 9.84 -20.21
C GLY A 18 18.50 9.56 -20.27
N ILE A 19 18.93 8.93 -21.37
CA ILE A 19 20.26 9.02 -21.99
C ILE A 19 20.19 8.34 -23.37
N GLY A 20 20.77 9.02 -24.37
CA GLY A 20 21.39 8.36 -25.53
C GLY A 20 20.53 8.10 -26.75
N LYS A 21 20.41 9.09 -27.64
CA LYS A 21 20.25 8.81 -29.07
C LYS A 21 21.48 8.02 -29.55
N ASN A 22 21.33 6.75 -29.86
CA ASN A 22 22.13 6.07 -30.88
C ASN A 22 21.13 5.41 -31.84
N SER A 23 20.94 6.07 -32.97
CA SER A 23 20.24 5.54 -34.14
C SER A 23 21.20 4.63 -34.90
N ASP A 24 21.16 3.34 -34.60
CA ASP A 24 21.54 2.29 -35.55
C ASP A 24 20.22 1.64 -35.98
N ASP A 25 19.54 2.29 -36.93
CA ASP A 25 18.39 1.72 -37.64
C ASP A 25 18.91 0.63 -38.58
N ASP A 26 18.97 -0.62 -38.11
CA ASP A 26 18.98 -1.78 -39.00
C ASP A 26 17.54 -1.95 -39.54
N PRO A 27 17.30 -1.80 -40.85
CA PRO A 27 15.94 -1.68 -41.42
C PRO A 27 15.13 -2.99 -41.44
N GLY A 28 15.43 -3.95 -40.55
CA GLY A 28 14.81 -5.26 -40.49
C GLY A 28 14.45 -5.80 -39.10
N GLU A 29 14.82 -5.14 -37.99
CA GLU A 29 14.41 -5.58 -36.65
C GLU A 29 12.97 -5.12 -36.35
N ASP A 30 12.03 -6.07 -36.25
CA ASP A 30 10.67 -5.81 -35.79
C ASP A 30 10.71 -5.22 -34.37
N VAL A 31 9.86 -4.22 -34.10
CA VAL A 31 9.65 -3.63 -32.77
C VAL A 31 9.39 -4.73 -31.73
N ALA A 32 8.73 -5.82 -32.13
CA ALA A 32 8.52 -7.00 -31.30
C ALA A 32 9.84 -7.66 -30.86
N ASP A 33 10.82 -7.77 -31.74
CA ASP A 33 12.12 -8.40 -31.46
C ASP A 33 13.01 -7.48 -30.62
N SER A 34 12.99 -6.18 -30.87
CA SER A 34 13.63 -5.18 -30.01
C SER A 34 13.07 -5.19 -28.58
N LEU A 35 11.74 -5.24 -28.42
CA LEU A 35 11.10 -5.36 -27.10
C LEU A 35 11.44 -6.68 -26.41
N LYS A 36 11.52 -7.78 -27.17
CA LYS A 36 11.87 -9.10 -26.67
C LYS A 36 13.33 -9.15 -26.18
N ARG A 37 14.25 -8.50 -26.89
CA ARG A 37 15.66 -8.36 -26.50
C ARG A 37 15.80 -7.58 -25.19
N ILE A 38 15.13 -6.43 -25.07
CA ILE A 38 15.10 -5.64 -23.84
C ILE A 38 14.51 -6.44 -22.67
N CYS A 39 13.42 -7.18 -22.90
CA CYS A 39 12.82 -8.03 -21.87
C CYS A 39 13.74 -9.19 -21.45
N ALA A 40 14.53 -9.75 -22.37
CA ALA A 40 15.50 -10.80 -22.09
C ALA A 40 16.69 -10.26 -21.30
N GLU A 41 17.23 -9.11 -21.70
CA GLU A 41 18.35 -8.44 -21.04
C GLU A 41 18.02 -8.08 -19.58
N VAL A 42 16.82 -7.53 -19.33
CA VAL A 42 16.31 -7.26 -17.96
C VAL A 42 16.10 -8.55 -17.15
N ARG A 43 15.81 -9.69 -17.80
CA ARG A 43 15.67 -10.99 -17.13
C ARG A 43 17.03 -11.60 -16.78
N GLU A 44 18.04 -11.37 -17.63
CA GLU A 44 19.37 -11.97 -17.54
C GLU A 44 20.38 -11.14 -16.73
N ASP A 45 20.06 -9.89 -16.43
CA ASP A 45 20.87 -9.02 -15.57
C ASP A 45 20.82 -9.49 -14.10
N ARG A 46 21.56 -10.57 -13.81
CA ARG A 46 21.69 -11.23 -12.49
C ARG A 46 22.57 -10.44 -11.51
N SER A 47 23.18 -9.35 -11.98
CA SER A 47 24.06 -8.47 -11.19
C SER A 47 23.30 -7.63 -10.16
N ARG A 48 21.99 -7.40 -10.37
CA ARG A 48 21.13 -6.60 -9.48
C ARG A 48 20.36 -7.51 -8.51
N VAL A 49 20.67 -7.41 -7.22
CA VAL A 49 19.91 -8.08 -6.16
C VAL A 49 18.43 -7.67 -6.24
N ARG A 50 17.56 -8.65 -6.44
CA ARG A 50 16.11 -8.46 -6.64
C ARG A 50 15.43 -8.22 -5.30
N ARG A 51 15.44 -6.95 -4.86
CA ARG A 51 14.90 -6.54 -3.56
C ARG A 51 13.40 -6.80 -3.35
N CYS A 52 12.61 -6.97 -4.41
CA CYS A 52 11.15 -7.20 -4.30
C CYS A 52 10.72 -8.46 -5.08
N ILE A 53 9.96 -9.35 -4.45
CA ILE A 53 9.50 -10.64 -4.99
C ILE A 53 8.00 -10.79 -4.79
N GLN A 54 7.23 -10.81 -5.87
CA GLN A 54 5.80 -11.14 -5.77
C GLN A 54 5.62 -12.60 -5.38
N ARG A 55 4.75 -12.86 -4.42
CA ARG A 55 4.38 -14.18 -3.92
C ARG A 55 2.91 -14.47 -4.23
N PRO A 56 2.58 -15.65 -4.76
CA PRO A 56 1.20 -16.00 -5.04
C PRO A 56 0.42 -16.20 -3.74
N THR A 57 -0.59 -15.38 -3.49
CA THR A 57 -1.52 -15.55 -2.36
C THR A 57 -2.70 -16.44 -2.72
N GLY A 58 -2.97 -16.63 -4.01
CA GLY A 58 -4.17 -17.25 -4.53
C GLY A 58 -5.45 -16.43 -4.31
N VAL A 59 -5.35 -15.21 -3.77
CA VAL A 59 -6.50 -14.33 -3.54
C VAL A 59 -6.60 -13.32 -4.68
N LYS A 60 -7.77 -13.23 -5.31
CA LYS A 60 -8.01 -12.23 -6.37
C LYS A 60 -7.82 -10.82 -5.82
N ASN A 61 -7.26 -9.93 -6.64
CA ASN A 61 -7.05 -8.52 -6.30
C ASN A 61 -6.20 -8.32 -5.02
N CYS A 62 -5.20 -9.18 -4.81
CA CYS A 62 -4.27 -9.09 -3.69
C CYS A 62 -2.85 -9.39 -4.18
N LEU A 63 -2.02 -8.35 -4.23
CA LEU A 63 -0.59 -8.47 -4.48
C LEU A 63 0.11 -8.65 -3.14
N PHE A 64 0.93 -9.69 -3.02
CA PHE A 64 1.81 -9.88 -1.88
C PHE A 64 3.24 -9.84 -2.40
N ILE A 65 4.04 -8.91 -1.90
CA ILE A 65 5.39 -8.65 -2.36
C ILE A 65 6.30 -8.80 -1.15
N ALA A 66 7.15 -9.81 -1.16
CA ALA A 66 8.20 -10.00 -0.19
C ALA A 66 9.38 -9.09 -0.56
N VAL A 67 9.86 -8.32 0.39
CA VAL A 67 10.97 -7.38 0.18
C VAL A 67 12.18 -7.86 0.98
N GLN A 68 13.37 -7.81 0.38
CA GLN A 68 14.66 -8.14 0.98
C GLN A 68 15.43 -6.87 1.29
N ASP A 69 16.18 -6.88 2.39
CA ASP A 69 17.10 -5.82 2.81
C ASP A 69 16.45 -4.43 2.90
N ALA A 70 15.17 -4.38 3.30
CA ALA A 70 14.47 -3.14 3.53
C ALA A 70 13.49 -3.28 4.70
N ASP A 71 13.30 -2.18 5.43
CA ASP A 71 12.21 -2.07 6.37
C ASP A 71 10.88 -1.94 5.60
N VAL A 72 10.01 -2.92 5.78
CA VAL A 72 8.69 -2.98 5.14
C VAL A 72 7.78 -1.86 5.63
N VAL A 73 7.97 -1.37 6.85
CA VAL A 73 7.16 -0.30 7.44
C VAL A 73 7.50 1.00 6.74
N ASP A 74 8.76 1.42 6.77
CA ASP A 74 9.25 2.63 6.08
C ASP A 74 8.95 2.59 4.57
N LEU A 75 9.13 1.44 3.92
CA LEU A 75 8.77 1.29 2.51
C LEU A 75 7.28 1.55 2.27
N ALA A 76 6.41 0.98 3.10
CA ALA A 76 4.96 1.19 2.99
C ALA A 76 4.60 2.67 3.20
N GLU A 77 5.27 3.37 4.11
CA GLU A 77 5.05 4.80 4.31
C GLU A 77 5.40 5.61 3.05
N ARG A 78 6.59 5.36 2.49
CA ARG A 78 7.05 6.04 1.29
C ARG A 78 6.15 5.76 0.10
N MET A 79 5.65 4.52 -0.03
CA MET A 79 4.67 4.17 -1.06
C MET A 79 3.38 4.96 -0.91
N VAL A 80 2.83 5.06 0.31
CA VAL A 80 1.60 5.84 0.58
C VAL A 80 1.81 7.31 0.28
N ALA A 81 2.91 7.90 0.76
CA ALA A 81 3.23 9.30 0.49
C ALA A 81 3.37 9.57 -1.02
N TYR A 82 4.10 8.71 -1.75
CA TYR A 82 4.27 8.83 -3.19
C TYR A 82 2.94 8.71 -3.95
N ALA A 83 2.10 7.74 -3.59
CA ALA A 83 0.81 7.53 -4.26
C ALA A 83 -0.24 8.60 -3.93
N GLN A 84 -0.14 9.24 -2.77
CA GLN A 84 -0.98 10.39 -2.44
C GLN A 84 -0.53 11.64 -3.22
N SER A 85 0.77 11.82 -3.44
CA SER A 85 1.31 12.94 -4.24
C SER A 85 1.17 12.75 -5.76
N SER A 86 1.04 11.52 -6.25
CA SER A 86 1.08 11.19 -7.68
C SER A 86 -0.14 10.39 -8.14
N ARG A 87 -0.62 10.64 -9.36
CA ARG A 87 -1.78 9.92 -9.95
C ARG A 87 -1.41 8.55 -10.54
N GLN A 88 -0.19 8.04 -10.29
CA GLN A 88 0.34 6.83 -10.93
C GLN A 88 -0.23 5.52 -10.35
N CYS A 89 -0.79 5.56 -9.14
CA CYS A 89 -1.29 4.37 -8.43
C CYS A 89 -2.83 4.26 -8.36
N ARG A 90 -3.56 4.77 -9.37
CA ARG A 90 -5.04 4.88 -9.37
C ARG A 90 -5.81 3.58 -9.10
N TYR A 91 -5.24 2.43 -9.45
CA TYR A 91 -5.86 1.11 -9.28
C TYR A 91 -5.49 0.43 -7.96
N LEU A 92 -4.42 0.88 -7.29
CA LEU A 92 -4.02 0.31 -6.02
C LEU A 92 -4.88 0.94 -4.92
N GLN A 93 -5.62 0.11 -4.18
CA GLN A 93 -6.55 0.64 -3.17
C GLN A 93 -5.87 0.86 -1.82
N ARG A 94 -5.01 -0.07 -1.42
CA ARG A 94 -4.38 -0.08 -0.09
C ARG A 94 -3.04 -0.81 -0.14
N VAL A 95 -2.07 -0.30 0.60
CA VAL A 95 -0.82 -0.99 0.94
C VAL A 95 -0.85 -1.34 2.42
N LEU A 96 -0.38 -2.53 2.80
CA LEU A 96 -0.25 -2.91 4.21
C LEU A 96 1.14 -3.49 4.42
N PRO A 97 1.92 -2.95 5.36
CA PRO A 97 3.19 -3.57 5.73
C PRO A 97 2.91 -4.91 6.42
N VAL A 98 3.67 -5.93 6.05
CA VAL A 98 3.63 -7.26 6.65
C VAL A 98 5.04 -7.62 7.05
N GLU A 99 5.24 -7.87 8.34
CA GLU A 99 6.56 -8.21 8.89
C GLU A 99 6.73 -9.72 9.02
N GLU A 100 5.69 -10.41 9.47
CA GLU A 100 5.72 -11.84 9.72
C GLU A 100 4.61 -12.54 8.95
N THR A 101 4.93 -13.74 8.46
CA THR A 101 3.96 -14.62 7.84
C THR A 101 4.11 -16.04 8.35
N ALA A 102 3.00 -16.73 8.59
CA ALA A 102 2.99 -18.12 8.99
C ALA A 102 1.80 -18.86 8.39
N GLU A 103 1.85 -20.20 8.43
CA GLU A 103 0.66 -21.02 8.19
C GLU A 103 -0.34 -20.85 9.35
N VAL A 104 -1.64 -21.01 9.07
CA VAL A 104 -2.72 -20.85 10.05
C VAL A 104 -2.55 -21.80 11.23
N ASP A 105 -2.11 -21.24 12.36
CA ASP A 105 -1.99 -21.87 13.67
C ASP A 105 -2.07 -20.78 14.73
N LEU A 106 -2.94 -20.94 15.73
CA LEU A 106 -3.15 -19.97 16.80
C LEU A 106 -1.88 -19.78 17.64
N LYS A 107 -1.06 -20.82 17.84
CA LYS A 107 0.19 -20.70 18.59
C LYS A 107 1.18 -19.79 17.85
N LYS A 108 1.34 -20.01 16.55
CA LYS A 108 2.18 -19.17 15.70
C LYS A 108 1.65 -17.73 15.63
N LEU A 109 0.33 -17.56 15.60
CA LEU A 109 -0.29 -16.23 15.64
C LEU A 109 0.10 -15.47 16.90
N ASN A 110 0.00 -16.12 18.06
CA ASN A 110 0.40 -15.53 19.34
C ASN A 110 1.87 -15.09 19.32
N ASP A 111 2.77 -15.96 18.85
CA ASP A 111 4.20 -15.66 18.79
C ASP A 111 4.50 -14.48 17.83
N MET A 112 3.82 -14.42 16.69
CA MET A 112 3.95 -13.30 15.74
C MET A 112 3.44 -11.99 16.32
N ILE A 113 2.29 -12.02 17.01
CA ILE A 113 1.74 -10.83 17.68
C ILE A 113 2.72 -10.36 18.76
N LEU A 114 3.23 -11.26 19.59
CA LEU A 114 4.20 -10.93 20.64
C LEU A 114 5.46 -10.26 20.07
N LYS A 115 6.00 -10.80 18.97
CA LYS A 115 7.14 -10.22 18.25
C LYS A 115 6.84 -8.87 17.60
N CYS A 116 5.61 -8.67 17.13
CA CYS A 116 5.17 -7.41 16.54
C CYS A 116 5.05 -6.34 17.64
N VAL A 117 4.39 -6.69 18.75
CA VAL A 117 4.24 -5.82 19.93
C VAL A 117 5.60 -5.40 20.50
N SER A 118 6.54 -6.33 20.66
CA SER A 118 7.87 -6.01 21.21
C SER A 118 8.71 -5.09 20.31
N ARG A 119 8.47 -5.14 18.99
CA ARG A 119 9.15 -4.26 18.03
C ARG A 119 8.58 -2.84 18.05
N HIS A 120 7.26 -2.71 18.10
CA HIS A 120 6.57 -1.44 17.84
C HIS A 120 6.06 -0.72 19.09
N LEU A 121 5.72 -1.43 20.17
CA LEU A 121 5.32 -0.83 21.44
C LEU A 121 6.53 -0.71 22.37
N LYS A 122 7.45 0.19 22.02
CA LYS A 122 8.58 0.58 22.87
C LYS A 122 8.27 1.90 23.57
N ALA A 123 8.80 2.06 24.78
CA ALA A 123 8.75 3.33 25.49
C ALA A 123 9.42 4.41 24.64
N ARG A 124 8.74 5.55 24.48
CA ARG A 124 9.34 6.74 23.88
C ARG A 124 10.40 7.29 24.83
N GLU A 125 11.26 8.17 24.32
CA GLU A 125 12.29 8.85 25.12
C GLU A 125 11.69 9.61 26.32
N ASP A 126 10.45 10.08 26.18
CA ASP A 126 9.68 10.76 27.24
C ASP A 126 9.10 9.81 28.32
N GLY A 127 9.37 8.51 28.23
CA GLY A 127 8.82 7.49 29.16
C GLY A 127 7.34 7.15 28.93
N SER A 128 6.68 7.78 27.96
CA SER A 128 5.30 7.47 27.56
C SER A 128 5.24 6.27 26.62
N MET A 129 4.22 5.42 26.78
CA MET A 129 3.95 4.33 25.84
C MET A 129 3.05 4.80 24.71
N PRO A 130 3.32 4.41 23.45
CA PRO A 130 2.47 4.76 22.32
C PRO A 130 1.08 4.13 22.47
N SER A 131 0.06 4.84 22.00
CA SER A 131 -1.29 4.29 21.92
C SER A 131 -1.38 3.26 20.80
N TYR A 132 -2.16 2.20 21.00
CA TYR A 132 -2.26 1.11 20.03
C TYR A 132 -3.69 0.79 19.63
N SER A 133 -3.84 0.24 18.42
CA SER A 133 -5.09 -0.32 17.94
C SER A 133 -4.81 -1.64 17.22
N MET A 134 -5.84 -2.47 17.06
CA MET A 134 -5.76 -3.69 16.26
C MET A 134 -6.71 -3.61 15.09
N GLU A 135 -6.24 -4.01 13.91
CA GLU A 135 -7.10 -4.18 12.74
C GLU A 135 -7.04 -5.60 12.22
N PHE A 136 -8.20 -6.27 12.22
CA PHE A 136 -8.33 -7.66 11.81
C PHE A 136 -9.04 -7.77 10.46
N ARG A 137 -8.42 -8.49 9.51
CA ARG A 137 -9.00 -8.75 8.19
C ARG A 137 -8.83 -10.21 7.82
N ALA A 138 -9.93 -10.94 7.71
CA ALA A 138 -9.94 -12.29 7.15
C ALA A 138 -10.56 -12.30 5.75
N ARG A 139 -9.91 -12.99 4.81
CA ARG A 139 -10.44 -13.30 3.49
C ARG A 139 -10.37 -14.80 3.26
N ASN A 140 -11.52 -15.39 2.93
CA ASN A 140 -11.65 -16.79 2.56
C ASN A 140 -11.14 -17.74 3.67
N ASN A 141 -11.51 -17.46 4.92
CA ASN A 141 -11.21 -18.28 6.08
C ASN A 141 -12.23 -18.03 7.21
N ASP A 142 -12.73 -19.12 7.81
CA ASP A 142 -13.66 -19.10 8.95
C ASP A 142 -13.03 -19.66 10.25
N SER A 143 -11.75 -20.08 10.20
CA SER A 143 -11.12 -20.82 11.31
C SER A 143 -10.60 -19.94 12.46
N VAL A 144 -10.21 -18.69 12.20
CA VAL A 144 -9.66 -17.79 13.23
C VAL A 144 -10.61 -16.63 13.44
N LYS A 145 -11.05 -16.45 14.68
CA LYS A 145 -11.97 -15.37 15.04
C LYS A 145 -11.20 -14.10 15.39
N LYS A 146 -11.85 -12.96 15.15
CA LYS A 146 -11.35 -11.65 15.59
C LYS A 146 -11.16 -11.59 17.11
N THR A 147 -12.02 -12.25 17.87
CA THR A 147 -11.97 -12.32 19.35
C THR A 147 -10.67 -12.93 19.83
N ASP A 148 -10.26 -14.05 19.23
CA ASP A 148 -9.06 -14.77 19.64
C ASP A 148 -7.80 -13.92 19.39
N ALA A 149 -7.75 -13.24 18.24
CA ALA A 149 -6.68 -12.30 17.93
C ALA A 149 -6.64 -11.10 18.91
N LEU A 150 -7.79 -10.59 19.34
CA LEU A 150 -7.89 -9.50 20.31
C LEU A 150 -7.39 -9.95 21.69
N GLU A 151 -7.77 -11.14 22.14
CA GLU A 151 -7.34 -11.69 23.44
C GLU A 151 -5.84 -11.97 23.47
N MET A 152 -5.29 -12.54 22.40
CA MET A 152 -3.84 -12.75 22.24
C MET A 152 -3.08 -11.43 22.25
N LEU A 153 -3.59 -10.40 21.55
CA LEU A 153 -2.98 -9.08 21.56
C LEU A 153 -3.05 -8.44 22.96
N GLY A 154 -4.21 -8.49 23.63
CA GLY A 154 -4.36 -7.95 24.98
C GLY A 154 -3.36 -8.58 25.96
N THR A 155 -3.18 -9.90 25.87
CA THR A 155 -2.20 -10.63 26.67
C THR A 155 -0.76 -10.20 26.36
N ALA A 156 -0.41 -10.08 25.07
CA ALA A 156 0.92 -9.65 24.65
C ALA A 156 1.26 -8.22 25.08
N VAL A 157 0.30 -7.29 24.99
CA VAL A 157 0.48 -5.91 25.42
C VAL A 157 0.60 -5.82 26.94
N ASN A 158 -0.23 -6.53 27.70
CA ASN A 158 -0.11 -6.54 29.16
C ASN A 158 1.25 -7.06 29.64
N LEU A 159 1.87 -7.98 28.89
CA LEU A 159 3.18 -8.53 29.22
C LEU A 159 4.35 -7.56 28.89
N ILE A 160 4.29 -6.89 27.74
CA ILE A 160 5.40 -6.07 27.22
C ILE A 160 5.26 -4.60 27.60
N ALA A 161 4.04 -4.08 27.52
CA ALA A 161 3.71 -2.67 27.52
C ALA A 161 2.42 -2.41 28.34
N PRO A 162 2.41 -2.72 29.65
CA PRO A 162 1.20 -2.64 30.48
C PRO A 162 0.62 -1.22 30.62
N THR A 163 1.43 -0.19 30.37
CA THR A 163 1.02 1.22 30.41
C THR A 163 0.54 1.75 29.05
N ALA A 164 0.58 0.95 27.99
CA ALA A 164 0.09 1.34 26.67
C ALA A 164 -1.44 1.45 26.67
N LYS A 165 -1.96 2.51 26.05
CA LYS A 165 -3.41 2.78 25.97
C LYS A 165 -3.98 2.28 24.64
N VAL A 166 -5.17 1.67 24.70
CA VAL A 166 -5.94 1.36 23.49
C VAL A 166 -6.62 2.63 22.97
N ASP A 167 -6.42 2.96 21.69
CA ASP A 167 -7.17 3.99 20.98
C ASP A 167 -7.71 3.43 19.65
N LEU A 168 -9.03 3.46 19.47
CA LEU A 168 -9.68 2.92 18.27
C LEU A 168 -9.81 3.94 17.13
N ASN A 169 -9.59 5.23 17.40
CA ASN A 169 -9.84 6.30 16.45
C ASN A 169 -8.54 6.90 15.89
N GLY A 170 -7.47 6.93 16.67
CA GLY A 170 -6.25 7.66 16.33
C GLY A 170 -4.97 7.09 16.93
N ALA A 171 -4.87 5.76 17.06
CA ALA A 171 -3.69 5.14 17.63
C ALA A 171 -2.39 5.48 16.88
N ASP A 172 -1.32 5.65 17.67
CA ASP A 172 0.05 5.83 17.17
C ASP A 172 0.52 4.62 16.37
N VAL A 173 0.23 3.41 16.87
CA VAL A 173 0.63 2.14 16.24
C VAL A 173 -0.60 1.26 16.04
N THR A 174 -0.87 0.89 14.79
CA THR A 174 -1.93 -0.10 14.49
C THR A 174 -1.31 -1.43 14.10
N ILE A 175 -1.57 -2.45 14.91
CA ILE A 175 -1.20 -3.82 14.61
C ILE A 175 -2.26 -4.41 13.68
N THR A 176 -1.84 -4.82 12.49
CA THR A 176 -2.73 -5.41 11.50
C THR A 176 -2.53 -6.92 11.44
N VAL A 177 -3.61 -7.66 11.65
CA VAL A 177 -3.67 -9.11 11.54
C VAL A 177 -4.49 -9.45 10.30
N LEU A 178 -3.84 -10.02 9.29
CA LEU A 178 -4.45 -10.41 8.02
C LEU A 178 -4.42 -11.91 7.86
N LEU A 179 -5.56 -12.46 7.43
CA LEU A 179 -5.68 -13.87 7.09
C LEU A 179 -6.09 -13.99 5.64
N LEU A 180 -5.22 -14.60 4.84
CA LEU A 180 -5.45 -14.88 3.43
C LEU A 180 -5.37 -16.39 3.23
N ARG A 181 -6.53 -17.03 3.04
CA ARG A 181 -6.65 -18.50 2.91
C ARG A 181 -5.99 -19.24 4.09
N LYS A 182 -4.82 -19.84 3.86
CA LYS A 182 -4.05 -20.64 4.83
C LYS A 182 -2.82 -19.90 5.37
N THR A 183 -2.70 -18.61 5.11
CA THR A 183 -1.56 -17.80 5.53
C THR A 183 -2.01 -16.69 6.47
N LEU A 184 -1.42 -16.69 7.67
CA LEU A 184 -1.46 -15.60 8.63
C LEU A 184 -0.38 -14.59 8.26
N MET A 185 -0.72 -13.32 8.37
CA MET A 185 0.17 -12.20 8.11
C MET A 185 -0.01 -11.19 9.23
N VAL A 186 1.07 -10.80 9.89
CA VAL A 186 1.06 -9.81 10.96
C VAL A 186 2.03 -8.70 10.59
N GLY A 187 1.59 -7.47 10.79
CA GLY A 187 2.43 -6.29 10.65
C GLY A 187 1.96 -5.17 11.56
N ALA A 188 2.76 -4.12 11.65
CA ALA A 188 2.38 -2.90 12.33
C ALA A 188 2.54 -1.71 11.37
N ALA A 189 1.62 -0.77 11.51
CA ALA A 189 1.57 0.43 10.71
C ALA A 189 1.49 1.63 11.67
N PRO A 190 2.51 2.49 11.70
CA PRO A 190 2.45 3.72 12.47
C PRO A 190 1.50 4.72 11.80
N ASN A 191 0.80 5.48 12.64
CA ASN A 191 -0.20 6.49 12.27
C ASN A 191 -1.17 6.00 11.18
N TYR A 192 -1.71 4.80 11.35
CA TYR A 192 -2.55 4.15 10.35
C TYR A 192 -3.80 4.95 10.02
N TYR A 193 -4.44 5.56 11.02
CA TYR A 193 -5.64 6.38 10.81
C TYR A 193 -5.32 7.72 10.15
N GLY A 194 -4.23 8.40 10.55
CA GLY A 194 -3.77 9.63 9.90
C GLY A 194 -3.39 9.41 8.44
N LYS A 195 -2.82 8.24 8.11
CA LYS A 195 -2.51 7.84 6.72
C LYS A 195 -3.71 7.25 5.97
N ARG A 196 -4.94 7.59 6.36
CA ARG A 196 -6.21 7.12 5.77
C ARG A 196 -6.28 5.60 5.64
N LYS A 197 -5.81 4.85 6.63
CA LYS A 197 -5.76 3.37 6.61
C LYS A 197 -4.91 2.84 5.45
N TYR A 198 -3.82 3.55 5.13
CA TYR A 198 -2.87 3.29 4.05
C TYR A 198 -3.54 3.18 2.67
N ILE A 199 -4.56 4.02 2.44
CA ILE A 199 -5.20 4.14 1.13
C ILE A 199 -4.28 4.92 0.19
N MET A 200 -4.05 4.36 -0.99
CA MET A 200 -3.14 4.90 -2.01
C MET A 200 -3.82 5.89 -2.95
N ARG A 201 -5.14 6.10 -2.82
CA ARG A 201 -5.85 7.08 -3.64
C ARG A 201 -5.53 8.50 -3.16
N PRO A 202 -5.18 9.42 -4.07
CA PRO A 202 -5.00 10.82 -3.72
C PRO A 202 -6.27 11.41 -3.10
N GLU A 203 -6.14 12.54 -2.41
CA GLU A 203 -7.31 13.31 -1.99
C GLU A 203 -8.09 13.73 -3.25
N GLU A 204 -9.38 13.45 -3.25
CA GLU A 204 -10.29 14.21 -4.11
C GLU A 204 -10.40 15.57 -3.43
N GLU A 205 -9.77 16.60 -4.03
CA GLU A 205 -10.04 17.98 -3.65
C GLU A 205 -11.56 18.15 -3.71
N LYS A 206 -12.18 18.40 -2.56
CA LYS A 206 -13.58 18.81 -2.55
C LYS A 206 -13.60 20.13 -3.30
N PHE A 207 -14.12 20.12 -4.52
CA PHE A 207 -14.54 21.35 -5.14
C PHE A 207 -15.68 21.89 -4.28
N ASP A 208 -15.38 22.88 -3.45
CA ASP A 208 -16.41 23.68 -2.81
C ASP A 208 -17.29 24.21 -3.94
N ALA A 209 -18.55 23.80 -3.94
CA ALA A 209 -19.53 24.32 -4.87
C ALA A 209 -19.62 25.82 -4.60
N VAL A 210 -18.97 26.61 -5.46
CA VAL A 210 -19.23 28.04 -5.54
C VAL A 210 -20.69 28.13 -5.97
N GLU A 211 -21.58 28.46 -5.03
CA GLU A 211 -22.96 28.83 -5.34
C GLU A 211 -22.88 30.05 -6.28
N VAL A 212 -23.04 29.80 -7.57
CA VAL A 212 -23.18 30.86 -8.56
C VAL A 212 -24.57 31.47 -8.35
N ASP A 213 -24.58 32.63 -7.71
CA ASP A 213 -25.77 33.43 -7.48
C ASP A 213 -26.38 33.82 -8.85
N GLN A 214 -27.51 33.18 -9.20
CA GLN A 214 -28.26 33.44 -10.43
C GLN A 214 -29.00 34.78 -10.33
N LYS A 215 -28.28 35.90 -10.33
CA LYS A 215 -28.88 37.23 -10.50
C LYS A 215 -28.09 38.08 -11.48
N ASN A 216 -28.42 37.89 -12.76
CA ASN A 216 -28.84 38.95 -13.69
C ASN A 216 -28.58 38.48 -15.11
N ILE A 217 -29.55 37.75 -15.63
CA ILE A 217 -29.72 37.65 -17.07
C ILE A 217 -30.47 38.92 -17.49
N ASN A 218 -29.81 39.83 -18.21
CA ASN A 218 -30.52 40.85 -19.00
C ASN A 218 -30.50 40.38 -20.47
N VAL A 219 -31.50 39.58 -20.86
CA VAL A 219 -31.65 39.08 -22.25
C VAL A 219 -32.19 40.17 -23.19
N GLU A 220 -32.60 41.33 -22.68
CA GLU A 220 -33.38 42.30 -23.45
C GLU A 220 -32.53 43.31 -24.23
N SER A 221 -31.22 43.36 -23.97
CA SER A 221 -30.29 44.20 -24.74
C SER A 221 -29.75 43.53 -26.01
N VAL A 222 -29.75 42.19 -26.09
CA VAL A 222 -29.15 41.46 -27.24
C VAL A 222 -30.12 41.35 -28.43
N LEU A 223 -31.43 41.37 -28.19
CA LEU A 223 -32.44 41.24 -29.26
C LEU A 223 -32.70 42.51 -30.08
N LYS A 224 -32.20 43.68 -29.65
CA LYS A 224 -32.34 44.93 -30.41
C LYS A 224 -31.22 45.17 -31.43
N GLU A 225 -30.07 44.53 -31.30
CA GLU A 225 -28.98 44.65 -32.30
C GLU A 225 -29.21 43.78 -33.53
N VAL A 226 -29.93 42.67 -33.43
CA VAL A 226 -30.09 41.71 -34.54
C VAL A 226 -31.16 42.15 -35.56
N THR A 227 -32.09 43.03 -35.20
CA THR A 227 -33.22 43.40 -36.08
C THR A 227 -33.03 44.70 -36.89
N SER A 228 -31.87 45.35 -36.79
CA SER A 228 -31.60 46.62 -37.51
C SER A 228 -30.63 46.52 -38.69
N LEU A 229 -30.16 45.32 -39.06
CA LEU A 229 -29.16 45.12 -40.11
C LEU A 229 -29.70 44.53 -41.43
N ASP A 230 -31.00 44.25 -41.55
CA ASP A 230 -31.63 43.75 -42.78
C ASP A 230 -32.60 44.78 -43.42
N LYS A 231 -32.13 46.02 -43.62
CA LYS A 231 -32.74 46.97 -44.58
C LYS A 231 -31.69 47.74 -45.35
#